data_AF-A0A4Q7VB49-F1
#
_entry.id   AF-A0A4Q7VB49-F1
#
_cell.length_a   1.000
_cell.length_b   1.000
_cell.length_c   1.000
_cell.angle_alpha   90.00
_cell.angle_beta   90.00
_cell.angle_gamma   90.00
#
_symmetry.space_group_name_H-M   'P 1'
#
loop_
_entity.id
_entity.type
_entity.pdbx_description
1 polymer ?
#
loop_
_entity_poly.entity_id
_entity_poly.type
_entity_poly.pdbx_seq_one_letter_code
_entity_poly.pdbx_strand_id
1 'polypeptide(L)'
;MRSTSHAPIEDFGELHITSLVLHALPRHLQRVSRAIAAVPGAELHATGPTGKLVVTLEAPSAKQIMARVAELQGIDGVISAVLVYQHAESLARMNEEIPDGDDGTTDLH
;
A
#
# COMPACT_ATOMS: atom_id res chain seq x y z
N MET A 1 32.55 -14.66 -27.61
CA MET A 1 31.46 -13.69 -27.81
C MET A 1 30.11 -14.39 -27.67
N ARG A 2 29.45 -14.24 -26.53
CA ARG A 2 27.99 -14.32 -26.39
C ARG A 2 27.62 -13.27 -25.35
N SER A 3 27.21 -12.11 -25.84
CA SER A 3 26.75 -10.99 -25.02
C SER A 3 25.47 -11.40 -24.30
N THR A 4 25.52 -11.43 -22.98
CA THR A 4 24.31 -11.40 -22.15
C THR A 4 23.77 -9.97 -22.19
N SER A 5 22.89 -9.68 -23.15
CA SER A 5 22.01 -8.52 -23.05
C SER A 5 20.92 -8.84 -22.02
N HIS A 6 21.26 -8.71 -20.74
CA HIS A 6 20.24 -8.44 -19.74
C HIS A 6 19.98 -6.95 -19.85
N ALA A 7 18.85 -6.59 -20.47
CA ALA A 7 18.34 -5.22 -20.42
C ALA A 7 18.31 -4.76 -18.95
N PRO A 8 18.57 -3.48 -18.65
CA PRO A 8 18.34 -2.99 -17.30
C PRO A 8 16.88 -3.28 -16.98
N ILE A 9 16.63 -4.12 -15.98
CA ILE A 9 15.34 -4.11 -15.27
C ILE A 9 15.11 -2.65 -14.92
N GLU A 10 14.14 -2.03 -15.59
CA GLU A 10 13.68 -0.69 -15.28
C GLU A 10 13.43 -0.68 -13.77
N ASP A 11 13.99 0.31 -13.07
CA ASP A 11 13.68 0.54 -11.66
C ASP A 11 12.17 0.81 -11.61
N PHE A 12 11.37 -0.25 -11.40
CA PHE A 12 9.93 -0.16 -11.24
C PHE A 12 9.73 0.55 -9.91
N GLY A 13 9.74 1.88 -9.99
CA GLY A 13 9.83 2.80 -8.87
C GLY A 13 9.03 2.32 -7.66
N GLU A 14 9.71 2.27 -6.52
CA GLU A 14 9.23 1.74 -5.25
C GLU A 14 7.84 2.32 -4.90
N LEU A 15 6.76 1.52 -5.03
CA LEU A 15 5.40 1.93 -4.65
C LEU A 15 5.11 1.49 -3.22
N HIS A 16 4.85 2.45 -2.34
CA HIS A 16 4.50 2.22 -0.94
C HIS A 16 3.01 2.35 -0.76
N ILE A 17 2.38 1.34 -0.16
CA ILE A 17 0.96 1.34 0.18
C ILE A 17 0.81 1.13 1.68
N THR A 18 -0.04 1.92 2.35
CA THR A 18 -0.32 1.74 3.77
C THR A 18 -1.76 2.06 4.12
N SER A 19 -2.30 1.38 5.13
CA SER A 19 -3.63 1.67 5.66
C SER A 19 -3.54 2.56 6.90
N LEU A 20 -4.48 3.50 6.99
CA LEU A 20 -4.61 4.48 8.04
C LEU A 20 -6.02 4.43 8.63
N VAL A 21 -6.10 4.44 9.95
CA VAL A 21 -7.37 4.72 10.64
C VAL A 21 -7.29 6.12 11.19
N LEU A 22 -8.21 6.98 10.76
CA LEU A 22 -8.37 8.31 11.30
C LEU A 22 -9.58 8.37 12.23
N HIS A 23 -9.46 9.22 13.23
CA HIS A 23 -10.58 9.63 14.06
C HIS A 23 -10.77 11.12 13.86
N ALA A 24 -11.97 11.52 13.47
CA ALA A 24 -12.38 12.91 13.33
C ALA A 24 -13.59 13.20 14.21
N LEU A 25 -13.88 14.49 14.42
CA LEU A 25 -15.11 14.92 15.04
C LEU A 25 -16.30 14.49 14.17
N PRO A 26 -17.34 13.81 14.72
CA PRO A 26 -18.49 13.36 13.93
C PRO A 26 -19.14 14.47 13.10
N ARG A 27 -19.27 15.66 13.68
CA ARG A 27 -19.79 16.86 13.01
C ARG A 27 -18.96 17.35 11.82
N HIS A 28 -17.69 16.95 11.72
CA HIS A 28 -16.77 17.35 10.65
C HIS A 28 -16.51 16.21 9.64
N LEU A 29 -17.13 15.03 9.79
CA LEU A 29 -16.88 13.86 8.94
C LEU A 29 -16.95 14.19 7.45
N GLN A 30 -18.02 14.84 6.99
CA GLN A 30 -18.18 15.16 5.57
C GLN A 30 -17.08 16.10 5.05
N ARG A 31 -16.65 17.07 5.86
CA ARG A 31 -15.57 18.01 5.50
C ARG A 31 -14.22 17.29 5.48
N VAL A 32 -13.94 16.46 6.48
CA VAL A 32 -12.71 15.67 6.58
C VAL A 32 -12.61 14.66 5.44
N SER A 33 -13.70 13.95 5.11
CA SER A 33 -13.76 13.03 3.97
C SER A 33 -13.44 13.73 2.65
N ARG A 34 -13.98 14.94 2.44
CA ARG A 34 -13.68 15.73 1.23
C ARG A 34 -12.22 16.17 1.19
N ALA A 35 -11.65 16.54 2.34
CA ALA A 35 -10.24 16.92 2.43
C ALA A 35 -9.33 15.72 2.16
N ILE A 36 -9.63 14.54 2.72
CA ILE A 36 -8.91 13.29 2.44
C ILE A 36 -8.93 12.98 0.95
N ALA A 37 -10.10 13.06 0.29
CA ALA A 37 -10.22 12.79 -1.14
C ALA A 37 -9.43 13.76 -2.04
N ALA A 38 -9.00 14.91 -1.51
CA ALA A 38 -8.15 15.86 -2.22
C ALA A 38 -6.65 15.58 -2.03
N VAL A 39 -6.28 14.68 -1.11
CA VAL A 39 -4.90 14.28 -0.88
C VAL A 39 -4.48 13.26 -1.94
N PRO A 40 -3.44 13.55 -2.76
CA PRO A 40 -2.97 12.63 -3.78
C PRO A 40 -2.55 11.28 -3.19
N GLY A 41 -3.05 10.20 -3.80
CA GLY A 41 -2.79 8.83 -3.36
C GLY A 41 -3.58 8.41 -2.13
N ALA A 42 -4.54 9.21 -1.64
CA ALA A 42 -5.41 8.83 -0.55
C ALA A 42 -6.76 8.28 -1.06
N GLU A 43 -7.14 7.09 -0.60
CA GLU A 43 -8.44 6.49 -0.86
C GLU A 43 -9.20 6.30 0.46
N LEU A 44 -10.43 6.83 0.53
CA LEU A 44 -11.31 6.65 1.68
C LEU A 44 -12.23 5.44 1.45
N HIS A 45 -12.06 4.38 2.23
CA HIS A 45 -12.84 3.15 2.10
C HIS A 45 -14.10 3.12 2.96
N ALA A 46 -14.05 3.74 4.14
CA ALA A 46 -15.18 3.70 5.08
C ALA A 46 -15.21 4.90 6.02
N THR A 47 -16.43 5.26 6.44
CA THR A 47 -16.69 6.21 7.51
C THR A 47 -17.67 5.61 8.52
N GLY A 48 -17.44 5.81 9.81
CA GLY A 48 -18.34 5.40 10.90
C GLY A 48 -19.02 6.61 11.56
N PRO A 49 -20.23 6.46 12.11
CA PRO A 49 -21.00 7.56 12.71
C PRO A 49 -20.31 8.17 13.95
N THR A 50 -19.39 7.44 14.56
CA THR A 50 -18.61 7.89 15.73
C THR A 50 -17.34 8.66 15.35
N GLY A 51 -17.12 8.95 14.07
CA GLY A 51 -15.96 9.72 13.61
C GLY A 51 -14.78 8.89 13.11
N LYS A 52 -14.90 7.56 13.02
CA LYS A 52 -13.86 6.68 12.46
C LYS A 52 -13.82 6.80 10.94
N LEU A 53 -12.63 6.87 10.34
CA LEU A 53 -12.40 6.79 8.90
C LEU A 53 -11.33 5.74 8.60
N VAL A 54 -11.49 4.97 7.53
CA VAL A 54 -10.50 4.01 7.04
C VAL A 54 -9.99 4.47 5.69
N VAL A 55 -8.69 4.70 5.58
CA VAL A 55 -8.03 5.29 4.42
C VAL A 55 -6.85 4.43 4.00
N THR A 56 -6.56 4.34 2.71
CA THR A 56 -5.30 3.82 2.18
C THR A 56 -4.50 4.97 1.57
N LEU A 57 -3.19 4.95 1.74
CA LEU A 57 -2.25 5.89 1.15
C LEU A 57 -1.27 5.16 0.23
N GLU A 58 -1.04 5.73 -0.95
CA GLU A 58 -0.09 5.25 -1.94
C GLU A 58 0.90 6.35 -2.32
N ALA A 59 2.20 6.04 -2.35
CA ALA A 59 3.23 7.00 -2.76
C ALA A 59 4.52 6.31 -3.24
N PRO A 60 5.36 6.97 -4.05
CA PRO A 60 6.59 6.35 -4.58
C PRO A 60 7.76 6.33 -3.57
N SER A 61 7.50 6.57 -2.28
CA SER A 61 8.50 6.44 -1.20
C SER A 61 7.84 6.48 0.18
N ALA A 62 8.44 5.81 1.17
CA ALA A 62 8.01 5.88 2.57
C ALA A 62 8.02 7.32 3.13
N LYS A 63 8.97 8.16 2.69
CA LYS A 63 9.01 9.58 3.05
C LYS A 63 7.75 10.32 2.61
N GLN A 64 7.25 10.05 1.41
CA GLN A 64 6.01 10.66 0.92
C GLN A 64 4.79 10.12 1.65
N ILE A 65 4.73 8.83 2.00
CA ILE A 65 3.69 8.30 2.89
C ILE A 65 3.65 9.10 4.20
N MET A 66 4.78 9.28 4.87
CA MET A 66 4.84 10.03 6.13
C MET A 66 4.43 11.49 5.97
N ALA A 67 4.77 12.14 4.85
CA ALA A 67 4.31 13.49 4.54
C ALA A 67 2.78 13.56 4.37
N ARG A 68 2.18 12.56 3.71
CA ARG A 68 0.72 12.45 3.56
C ARG A 68 0.02 12.17 4.89
N VAL A 69 0.60 11.34 5.75
CA VAL A 69 0.09 11.11 7.11
C VAL A 69 0.07 12.42 7.90
N ALA A 70 1.14 13.21 7.83
CA ALA A 70 1.21 14.51 8.50
C ALA A 70 0.18 15.52 7.93
N GLU A 71 0.00 15.54 6.61
CA GLU A 71 -1.04 16.35 5.95
C GLU A 71 -2.44 15.98 6.45
N LEU A 72 -2.74 14.67 6.53
CA LEU A 72 -4.02 14.17 7.04
C LEU A 72 -4.25 14.49 8.52
N GLN A 73 -3.20 14.41 9.35
CA GLN A 73 -3.27 14.80 10.77
C GLN A 73 -3.53 16.30 10.94
N GLY A 74 -3.08 17.12 10.01
CA GLY A 74 -3.29 18.57 10.03
C GLY A 74 -4.68 19.03 9.56
N ILE A 75 -5.53 18.14 9.05
CA ILE A 75 -6.89 18.49 8.63
C ILE A 75 -7.70 18.90 9.86
N ASP A 76 -8.22 20.13 9.85
CA ASP A 76 -9.09 20.61 10.93
C ASP A 76 -10.28 19.66 11.14
N GLY A 77 -10.47 19.24 12.38
CA GLY A 77 -11.47 18.24 12.76
C GLY A 77 -10.95 16.81 12.86
N VAL A 78 -9.73 16.52 12.40
CA VAL A 78 -9.04 15.27 12.72
C VAL A 78 -8.51 15.33 14.16
N ILE A 79 -8.79 14.27 14.90
CA ILE A 79 -8.38 14.07 16.31
C ILE A 79 -7.11 13.21 16.36
N SER A 80 -7.04 12.20 15.49
CA SER A 80 -5.93 11.27 15.42
C SER A 80 -5.85 10.61 14.05
N ALA A 81 -4.64 10.25 13.64
CA ALA A 81 -4.39 9.35 12.53
C ALA A 81 -3.39 8.28 12.98
N VAL A 82 -3.82 7.02 12.96
CA VAL A 82 -3.03 5.87 13.39
C VAL A 82 -2.75 5.01 12.16
N LEU A 83 -1.47 4.76 11.91
CA LEU A 83 -1.04 3.87 10.84
C LEU A 83 -1.28 2.41 11.28
N VAL A 84 -2.13 1.72 10.54
CA VAL A 84 -2.43 0.31 10.78
C VAL A 84 -1.45 -0.48 9.93
N TYR A 85 -0.28 -0.75 10.53
CA TYR A 85 0.73 -1.75 10.15
C TYR A 85 0.95 -2.04 8.64
N GLN A 86 2.14 -1.74 8.12
CA GLN A 86 2.59 -2.22 6.81
C GLN A 86 3.13 -3.66 6.91
N HIS A 87 2.53 -4.60 6.17
CA HIS A 87 3.21 -5.85 5.84
C HIS A 87 4.07 -5.60 4.58
N ALA A 88 5.36 -5.31 4.76
CA ALA A 88 6.31 -5.29 3.66
C ALA A 88 6.87 -6.71 3.49
N GLU A 89 6.30 -7.50 2.59
CA GLU A 89 6.97 -8.72 2.13
C GLU A 89 7.97 -8.31 1.04
N SER A 90 9.25 -8.61 1.23
CA SER A 90 10.25 -8.43 0.17
C SER A 90 9.88 -9.35 -0.99
N LEU A 91 9.79 -8.82 -2.22
CA LEU A 91 9.51 -9.54 -3.48
C LEU A 91 10.38 -10.79 -3.76
N ALA A 92 11.32 -11.13 -2.87
CA ALA A 92 12.22 -12.27 -2.96
C ALA A 92 11.58 -13.64 -2.61
N ARG A 93 10.27 -13.73 -2.32
CA ARG A 93 9.62 -15.03 -1.98
C ARG A 93 8.54 -15.52 -2.94
N MET A 94 8.24 -14.80 -4.02
CA MET A 94 7.19 -15.19 -4.98
C MET A 94 7.70 -16.03 -6.18
N ASN A 95 9.00 -16.38 -6.24
CA ASN A 95 9.60 -17.17 -7.32
C ASN A 95 10.06 -18.57 -6.86
N GLU A 96 9.40 -19.20 -5.88
CA GLU A 96 9.66 -20.61 -5.63
C GLU A 96 8.86 -21.43 -6.66
N GLU A 97 9.52 -21.78 -7.77
CA GLU A 97 9.02 -22.79 -8.71
C GLU A 97 8.71 -24.06 -7.92
N ILE A 98 7.44 -24.47 -7.91
CA ILE A 98 7.05 -25.80 -7.46
C ILE A 98 7.74 -26.76 -8.42
N PRO A 99 8.66 -27.64 -7.98
CA PRO A 99 9.21 -28.63 -8.89
C PRO A 99 8.05 -29.52 -9.36
N ASP A 100 7.78 -29.48 -10.66
CA ASP A 100 6.93 -30.47 -11.33
C ASP A 100 7.48 -31.85 -10.96
N GLY A 101 6.65 -32.63 -10.26
CA GLY A 101 6.95 -34.03 -10.00
C GLY A 101 7.11 -34.73 -11.34
N ASP A 102 8.34 -35.18 -11.61
CA ASP A 102 8.71 -36.01 -12.76
C ASP A 102 7.72 -37.19 -12.89
N ASP A 103 6.82 -37.09 -13.87
CA ASP A 103 6.03 -38.21 -14.40
C ASP A 103 6.98 -39.12 -15.18
N GLY A 104 7.80 -39.85 -14.45
CA GLY A 104 8.71 -40.85 -14.98
C GLY A 104 7.96 -42.10 -15.42
N THR A 105 7.16 -42.00 -16.48
CA THR A 105 6.87 -43.17 -17.33
C THR A 105 8.20 -43.65 -17.92
N THR A 106 8.82 -44.66 -17.32
CA THR A 106 9.81 -45.49 -18.01
C THR A 106 9.23 -46.89 -18.20
N ASP A 107 8.89 -47.10 -19.47
CA ASP A 107 8.55 -48.34 -20.14
C ASP A 107 9.67 -49.41 -20.03
N LEU A 108 9.26 -50.66 -19.86
CA LEU A 108 9.92 -51.94 -20.20
C LEU A 108 11.33 -52.29 -19.63
N HIS A 109 11.34 -53.31 -18.76
CA HIS A 109 12.05 -54.59 -19.02
C HIS A 109 11.37 -55.77 -18.32
#